data_AF-A0A7C5BDC8-F1
#
_entry.id   AF-A0A7C5BDC8-F1
#
_cell.length_a   1.000
_cell.length_b   1.000
_cell.length_c   1.000
_cell.angle_alpha   90.00
_cell.angle_beta   90.00
_cell.angle_gamma   90.00
#
_symmetry.space_group_name_H-M   'P 1'
#
loop_
_entity.id
_entity.type
_entity.pdbx_description
1 polymer ?
#
loop_
_entity_poly.entity_id
_entity_poly.type
_entity_poly.pdbx_seq_one_letter_code
_entity_poly.pdbx_strand_id
1 'polypeptide(L)' 'MNLDIIKKVIAFCAVGIWLILLFKIFQAGGDMQEQLPKCIFTTIITFSILTLLFKGIEYIEKRVLTRRLSESSNNIVVKI' A
#
# COMPACT_ATOMS: atom_id res chain seq x y z
N MET A 1 -12.51 3.08 13.88
CA MET A 1 -11.12 3.42 13.51
C MET A 1 -11.12 3.64 12.01
N ASN A 2 -10.93 4.87 11.55
CA ASN A 2 -11.15 5.25 10.16
C ASN A 2 -10.09 4.64 9.25
N LEU A 3 -10.40 3.52 8.60
CA LEU A 3 -9.53 2.82 7.65
C LEU A 3 -9.06 3.74 6.52
N ASP A 4 -9.87 4.74 6.15
CA ASP A 4 -9.52 5.77 5.17
C ASP A 4 -8.31 6.64 5.59
N ILE A 5 -8.20 6.95 6.87
CA ILE A 5 -7.08 7.74 7.40
C ILE A 5 -5.79 6.90 7.37
N ILE A 6 -5.88 5.62 7.72
CA ILE A 6 -4.74 4.69 7.72
C ILE A 6 -4.21 4.50 6.29
N LYS A 7 -5.11 4.31 5.31
CA LYS A 7 -4.74 4.24 3.88
C LYS A 7 -4.01 5.51 3.42
N LYS A 8 -4.52 6.70 3.81
CA LYS A 8 -3.87 7.98 3.50
C LYS A 8 -2.50 8.13 4.15
N VAL A 9 -2.35 7.76 5.42
CA VAL A 9 -1.06 7.86 6.14
C VAL A 9 -0.03 6.89 5.56
N ILE A 10 -0.42 5.65 5.24
CA ILE A 10 0.47 4.67 4.61
C ILE A 10 0.94 5.16 3.23
N ALA A 11 0.04 5.73 2.43
CA ALA A 11 0.41 6.34 1.16
C ALA A 11 1.42 7.47 1.32
N PHE A 12 1.17 8.37 2.28
CA PHE A 12 2.02 9.51 2.55
C PHE A 12 3.42 9.08 3.00
N CYS A 13 3.50 8.11 3.92
CA CYS A 13 4.77 7.54 4.36
C CYS A 13 5.54 6.86 3.21
N ALA A 14 4.85 6.12 2.35
CA ALA A 14 5.48 5.45 1.21
C ALA A 14 6.06 6.45 0.19
N VAL A 15 5.31 7.51 -0.14
CA VAL A 15 5.78 8.59 -1.03
C VAL A 15 6.96 9.34 -0.39
N GLY A 16 6.93 9.57 0.92
CA GLY A 16 8.05 10.18 1.65
C GLY A 16 9.33 9.35 1.59
N ILE A 17 9.22 8.03 1.84
CA ILE A 17 10.34 7.09 1.73
C ILE A 17 10.89 7.05 0.30
N TRP A 18 10.00 7.06 -0.70
CA TRP A 18 10.40 7.11 -2.11
C TRP A 18 11.18 8.38 -2.45
N LEU A 19 10.70 9.55 -2.01
CA LEU A 19 11.39 10.83 -2.21
C LEU A 19 12.78 10.86 -1.57
N ILE A 20 12.93 10.28 -0.37
CA ILE A 20 14.23 10.19 0.31
C ILE A 20 15.22 9.30 -0.47
N LEU A 21 14.75 8.15 -0.96
CA LEU A 21 15.55 7.26 -1.81
C LEU A 21 15.96 7.93 -3.11
N LEU A 22 15.03 8.66 -3.73
CA LEU A 22 15.29 9.41 -4.96
C LEU A 22 16.34 10.50 -4.69
N PHE A 23 16.23 11.24 -3.60
CA PHE A 23 17.22 12.25 -3.20
C PHE A 23 18.62 11.65 -2.99
N LYS A 24 18.69 10.48 -2.35
CA LYS A 24 19.95 9.73 -2.15
C LYS A 24 20.60 9.33 -3.48
N ILE A 25 19.79 8.93 -4.47
CA ILE A 25 20.28 8.56 -5.80
C ILE A 25 20.78 9.79 -6.55
N PHE A 26 20.00 10.88 -6.57
CA PHE A 26 20.40 12.13 -7.23
C PHE A 26 21.66 12.74 -6.62
N GLN A 27 21.85 12.62 -5.30
CA GLN A 27 23.05 13.13 -4.62
C GLN A 27 24.30 12.27 -4.85
N ALA A 28 24.16 11.02 -5.31
CA ALA A 28 25.28 10.10 -5.50
C ALA A 28 26.21 10.45 -6.68
N GLY A 29 25.85 11.42 -7.54
CA GLY A 29 26.80 12.10 -8.43
C GLY A 29 27.62 11.19 -9.38
N GLY A 30 27.04 10.11 -9.91
CA GLY A 30 27.65 9.24 -10.94
C GLY A 30 27.10 9.46 -12.36
N ASP A 31 27.61 8.72 -13.35
CA ASP A 31 27.19 8.84 -14.74
C ASP A 31 25.66 8.65 -14.90
N MET A 32 25.00 9.52 -15.67
CA MET A 32 23.54 9.49 -15.87
C MET A 32 23.07 8.13 -16.39
N GLN A 33 23.88 7.42 -17.18
CA GLN A 33 23.53 6.11 -17.73
C GLN A 33 23.43 5.02 -16.66
N GLU A 34 24.14 5.14 -15.54
CA GLU A 34 24.06 4.18 -14.43
C GLU A 34 23.00 4.56 -13.38
N GLN A 35 22.67 5.85 -13.26
CA GLN A 35 21.66 6.33 -12.31
C GLN A 35 20.22 6.15 -12.80
N LEU A 36 19.98 6.35 -14.09
CA LEU A 36 18.68 6.16 -14.74
C LEU A 36 18.05 4.78 -14.44
N PRO A 37 18.73 3.65 -14.69
CA PRO A 37 18.17 2.33 -14.41
C PRO A 37 17.95 2.10 -12.91
N LYS A 38 18.82 2.62 -12.03
CA LYS A 38 18.61 2.55 -10.57
C LYS A 38 17.36 3.32 -10.16
N CYS A 39 17.19 4.56 -10.62
CA CYS A 39 16.03 5.38 -10.34
C CYS A 39 14.73 4.70 -10.79
N ILE A 40 14.68 4.23 -12.04
CA ILE A 40 13.52 3.51 -12.60
C ILE A 40 13.22 2.26 -11.78
N PHE A 41 14.23 1.45 -11.47
CA PHE A 41 14.05 0.23 -10.69
C PHE A 41 13.51 0.51 -9.28
N THR A 42 14.04 1.51 -8.58
CA THR A 42 13.54 1.89 -7.24
C THR A 42 12.09 2.36 -7.29
N THR A 43 11.72 3.08 -8.36
CA THR A 43 10.38 3.64 -8.55
C THR A 43 9.38 2.52 -8.80
N ILE A 44 9.72 1.56 -9.67
CA ILE A 44 8.88 0.39 -9.94
C ILE A 44 8.67 -0.46 -8.68
N ILE A 45 9.74 -0.71 -7.91
CA ILE A 45 9.64 -1.46 -6.66
C ILE A 45 8.72 -0.74 -5.67
N THR A 46 8.92 0.56 -5.50
CA THR A 46 8.16 1.33 -4.51
C THR A 46 6.68 1.41 -4.89
N PHE A 47 6.37 1.67 -6.16
CA PHE A 47 4.98 1.64 -6.64
C PHE A 47 4.35 0.25 -6.58
N SER A 48 5.13 -0.81 -6.83
CA SER A 48 4.63 -2.19 -6.74
C SER A 48 4.28 -2.56 -5.31
N ILE A 49 5.15 -2.26 -4.35
CA ILE A 49 4.90 -2.49 -2.92
C ILE A 49 3.70 -1.67 -2.45
N LEU A 50 3.61 -0.40 -2.87
CA LEU A 50 2.49 0.47 -2.53
C LEU A 50 1.17 -0.08 -3.06
N THR A 51 1.14 -0.53 -4.32
CA THR A 51 -0.03 -1.14 -4.95
C THR A 51 -0.45 -2.41 -4.21
N LEU A 52 0.51 -3.25 -3.82
CA LEU A 52 0.26 -4.50 -3.10
C LEU A 52 -0.30 -4.24 -1.69
N LEU A 53 0.24 -3.24 -0.98
CA LEU A 53 -0.27 -2.80 0.31
C LEU A 53 -1.69 -2.25 0.22
N PHE A 54 -1.97 -1.38 -0.75
CA PHE A 54 -3.31 -0.84 -0.95
C PHE A 54 -4.34 -1.93 -1.27
N LYS A 55 -4.00 -2.81 -2.20
CA LYS A 55 -4.87 -3.92 -2.62
C LYS A 55 -5.04 -4.95 -1.51
N GLY A 56 -4.01 -5.17 -0.69
CA GLY A 56 -4.05 -6.01 0.50
C GLY A 56 -5.01 -5.47 1.56
N ILE A 57 -4.98 -4.16 1.82
CA ILE A 57 -5.91 -3.51 2.75
C ILE A 57 -7.35 -3.64 2.24
N GLU A 58 -7.61 -3.41 0.95
CA GLU A 58 -8.94 -3.61 0.35
C GLU A 58 -9.42 -5.07 0.46
N TYR A 59 -8.50 -6.03 0.27
CA TYR A 59 -8.84 -7.44 0.38
C TYR A 59 -9.24 -7.83 1.80
N ILE A 60 -8.51 -7.33 2.81
CA ILE A 60 -8.84 -7.54 4.21
C ILE A 60 -10.20 -6.91 4.54
N GLU A 61 -10.46 -5.70 4.04
CA GLU A 61 -11.73 -5.00 4.26
C GLU A 61 -12.92 -5.78 3.68
N LYS A 62 -12.80 -6.29 2.44
CA LYS A 62 -13.83 -7.15 1.82
C LYS A 62 -14.06 -8.44 2.63
N ARG A 63 -12.98 -9.09 3.09
CA ARG A 63 -13.07 -10.32 3.91
C ARG A 63 -13.77 -10.07 5.24
N VAL A 64 -13.45 -8.95 5.91
CA VAL A 64 -14.08 -8.56 7.19
C VAL A 64 -15.57 -8.27 6.98
N LEU A 65 -15.94 -7.58 5.90
CA LEU A 65 -17.34 -7.30 5.57
C LEU A 65 -18.14 -8.59 5.28
N THR A 66 -17.57 -9.54 4.52
CA THR A 66 -18.21 -10.83 4.23
C THR A 66 -18.42 -11.67 5.49
N ARG A 67 -17.47 -11.67 6.44
CA ARG A 67 -17.67 -12.36 7.73
C ARG A 67 -18.82 -11.77 8.54
N ARG A 68 -18.96 -10.44 8.57
CA ARG A 68 -20.07 -9.77 9.27
C ARG A 68 -21.44 -10.16 8.68
N LEU A 69 -21.54 -10.28 7.36
CA LEU A 69 -22.77 -10.75 6.71
C LEU A 69 -23.08 -12.21 7.02
N SER A 70 -22.05 -13.08 7.03
CA SER A 70 -22.20 -14.48 7.43
C SER A 70 -22.66 -14.63 8.89
N GLU A 71 -22.13 -13.80 9.79
CA GLU A 71 -22.51 -13.81 11.21
C GLU A 71 -23.92 -13.27 11.43
N SER A 72 -24.32 -12.23 10.69
CA SER A 72 -25.71 -11.70 10.72
C SER A 72 -26.72 -12.71 10.19
N SER A 73 -26.38 -13.49 9.17
CA SER A 73 -27.26 -14.56 8.65
C SER A 73 -27.44 -15.66 9.69
N ASN A 74 -26.36 -16.11 10.33
CA ASN A 74 -26.42 -17.20 11.30
C ASN A 74 -27.21 -16.83 12.57
N ASN A 75 -27.14 -15.56 13.01
CA ASN A 75 -27.88 -15.08 14.18
C ASN A 75 -29.40 -14.95 13.95
N ILE A 76 -29.84 -14.82 12.70
CA ILE A 76 -31.25 -14.84 12.32
C ILE A 76 -31.77 -16.28 12.29
N VAL A 77 -30.99 -17.22 11.73
CA VAL A 77 -31.39 -18.64 11.65
C VAL A 77 -31.48 -19.31 13.03
N VAL A 78 -30.63 -18.93 13.99
CA VAL A 78 -30.64 -19.52 15.35
C VAL A 78 -31.79 -18.99 16.22
N LYS A 79 -32.44 -17.88 15.83
CA LYS A 79 -33.56 -17.28 16.58
C LYS A 79 -34.95 -17.73 16.11
N ILE A 80 -35.04 -18.50 15.03
CA ILE A 80 -36.27 -19.07 14.48
C ILE A 80 -36.41 -20.50 14.98
#